data_AF-A2Q4S2-F1
#
_entry.id   AF-A2Q4S2-F1
#
_cell.length_a   1.000
_cell.length_b   1.000
_cell.length_c   1.000
_cell.angle_alpha   90.00
_cell.angle_beta   90.00
_cell.angle_gamma   90.00
#
_symmetry.space_group_name_H-M   'P 1'
#
loop_
_entity.id
_entity.type
_entity.pdbx_description
1 polymer ?
#
loop_
_entity_poly.entity_id
_entity_poly.type
_entity_poly.pdbx_seq_one_letter_code
_entity_poly.pdbx_strand_id
1 'polypeptide(L)' 'MVSLSSCEAEYIAVSLCACQAVWLMNLIDEIGVEKCEGVNLRIDNISTINLAKNPLYHIGEVSIYK' A
#
# COMPACT_ATOMS: atom_id res chain seq x y z
N MET A 1 -0.67 0.65 17.40
CA MET A 1 0.57 0.03 16.88
C MET A 1 1.71 0.98 17.23
N VAL A 2 2.74 0.50 17.94
CA VAL A 2 3.91 1.32 18.33
C VAL A 2 5.05 0.92 17.40
N SER A 3 5.55 1.84 16.58
CA SER A 3 6.70 1.62 15.69
C SER A 3 7.98 1.95 16.43
N LEU A 4 9.03 1.15 16.24
CA LEU A 4 10.33 1.39 16.88
C LEU A 4 11.15 2.46 16.14
N SER A 5 10.77 2.80 14.91
CA SER A 5 11.38 3.86 14.10
C SER A 5 10.36 4.56 13.19
N SER A 6 10.67 5.77 12.72
CA SER A 6 9.82 6.49 11.76
C SER A 6 9.64 5.74 10.43
N CYS A 7 10.68 5.06 9.95
CA CYS A 7 10.61 4.23 8.74
C CYS A 7 9.60 3.07 8.90
N GLU A 8 9.59 2.42 10.07
CA GLU A 8 8.64 1.34 10.36
C GLU A 8 7.21 1.89 10.49
N ALA A 9 7.04 3.05 11.14
CA ALA A 9 5.74 3.73 11.25
C ALA A 9 5.15 4.04 9.88
N GLU A 10 5.96 4.58 8.98
CA GLU A 10 5.56 4.92 7.63
C GLU A 10 5.31 3.68 6.78
N TYR A 11 6.12 2.63 6.92
CA TYR A 11 5.86 1.36 6.23
C TYR A 11 4.51 0.75 6.62
N ILE A 12 4.19 0.77 7.91
CA ILE A 12 2.88 0.36 8.43
C ILE A 12 1.77 1.25 7.85
N ALA A 13 1.96 2.57 7.87
CA ALA A 13 0.98 3.51 7.33
C ALA A 13 0.74 3.29 5.83
N VAL A 14 1.80 3.05 5.06
CA VAL A 14 1.75 2.73 3.63
C VAL A 14 1.02 1.43 3.38
N SER A 15 1.30 0.39 4.18
CA SER A 15 0.64 -0.90 4.08
C SER A 15 -0.86 -0.78 4.34
N LEU A 16 -1.26 -0.04 5.38
CA LEU A 16 -2.66 0.24 5.69
C LEU A 16 -3.34 1.06 4.59
N CYS A 17 -2.65 2.08 4.06
CA CYS A 17 -3.16 2.91 2.99
C CYS A 17 -3.37 2.10 1.69
N ALA A 18 -2.45 1.18 1.37
CA ALA A 18 -2.59 0.26 0.26
C ALA A 18 -3.80 -0.68 0.44
N CYS A 19 -3.98 -1.26 1.62
CA CYS A 19 -5.16 -2.09 1.92
C CYS A 19 -6.46 -1.31 1.75
N GLN A 20 -6.53 -0.10 2.30
CA GLN A 20 -7.71 0.76 2.16
C GLN A 20 -7.95 1.19 0.71
N ALA A 21 -6.89 1.50 -0.02
CA ALA A 21 -6.95 1.85 -1.44
C ALA A 21 -7.55 0.70 -2.26
N VAL A 22 -7.06 -0.53 -2.07
CA VAL A 22 -7.62 -1.73 -2.74
C VAL A 22 -9.09 -1.94 -2.38
N TRP A 23 -9.43 -1.80 -1.10
CA TRP A 23 -10.81 -1.92 -0.66
C TRP A 23 -11.73 -0.87 -1.32
N LEU A 24 -11.28 0.39 -1.39
CA LEU A 24 -12.02 1.46 -2.07
C LEU A 24 -12.13 1.22 -3.57
N MET A 25 -11.08 0.73 -4.24
CA MET A 25 -11.15 0.40 -5.67
C MET A 25 -12.21 -0.66 -5.95
N ASN A 26 -12.25 -1.73 -5.13
CA ASN A 26 -13.24 -2.78 -5.26
C ASN A 26 -14.65 -2.24 -4.99
N LEU A 27 -14.81 -1.39 -3.97
CA LEU A 27 -16.11 -0.76 -3.68
C LEU A 27 -16.59 0.11 -4.85
N ILE A 28 -15.68 0.86 -5.48
CA ILE A 28 -16.00 1.72 -6.64
C ILE A 28 -16.40 0.86 -7.86
N ASP A 29 -15.74 -0.28 -8.07
CA ASP A 29 -16.09 -1.26 -9.12
C ASP A 29 -17.48 -1.86 -8.86
N GLU A 30 -17.81 -2.19 -7.60
CA GLU A 30 -19.12 -2.72 -7.21
C GLU A 30 -20.27 -1.73 -7.42
N ILE A 31 -20.06 -0.44 -7.15
CA ILE A 31 -21.08 0.60 -7.37
C ILE A 31 -21.23 1.00 -8.84
N GLY A 32 -20.40 0.45 -9.74
CA GLY A 32 -20.52 0.64 -11.19
C GLY A 32 -20.21 2.06 -11.67
N VAL A 33 -19.43 2.83 -10.91
CA VAL A 33 -19.10 4.22 -11.25
C VAL A 33 -18.00 4.24 -12.32
N GLU A 34 -16.79 3.77 -12.00
CA GLU A 34 -15.69 3.68 -12.95
C GLU A 34 -14.55 2.83 -12.37
N LYS A 35 -13.91 2.00 -13.20
CA LYS A 35 -12.87 1.11 -12.71
C LYS A 35 -11.58 1.89 -12.43
N CYS A 36 -11.16 1.95 -11.17
CA CYS A 36 -9.87 2.55 -10.84
C CYS A 36 -8.73 1.66 -11.35
N GLU A 37 -7.96 2.14 -12.35
CA GLU A 37 -6.81 1.41 -12.91
C GLU A 37 -5.61 1.33 -11.96
N GLY A 38 -5.58 2.14 -10.89
CA GLY A 38 -4.56 2.05 -9.86
C GLY A 38 -4.58 3.21 -8.88
N VAL A 39 -3.89 3.03 -7.74
CA VAL A 39 -3.73 4.06 -6.71
C VAL A 39 -2.26 4.42 -6.58
N ASN A 40 -1.95 5.70 -6.73
CA ASN A 40 -0.59 6.22 -6.59
C ASN A 40 -0.36 6.69 -5.14
N LEU A 41 0.39 5.89 -4.37
CA LEU A 41 0.77 6.25 -3.00
C LEU A 41 2.07 7.05 -3.01
N ARG A 42 2.01 8.30 -2.52
CA ARG A 42 3.20 9.15 -2.38
C ARG A 42 3.82 8.94 -1.00
N ILE A 43 5.05 8.46 -0.99
CA ILE A 43 5.87 8.23 0.21
C ILE A 43 7.07 9.15 0.11
N ASP A 44 7.32 9.95 1.13
CA ASP A 44 8.44 10.90 1.21
C ASP A 44 9.74 10.27 1.71
N ASN A 45 9.67 9.09 2.33
CA ASN A 45 10.83 8.38 2.84
C ASN A 45 11.32 7.27 1.88
N ILE A 46 12.53 7.48 1.36
CA ILE A 46 13.21 6.56 0.44
C ILE A 46 13.48 5.19 1.11
N SER A 47 13.77 5.16 2.41
CA SER A 47 13.98 3.91 3.15
C SER A 47 12.69 3.08 3.21
N THR A 48 11.55 3.73 3.42
CA THR A 48 10.23 3.11 3.39
C THR A 48 9.88 2.58 2.00
N ILE A 49 10.20 3.32 0.94
CA ILE A 49 10.05 2.88 -0.46
C ILE A 49 10.93 1.65 -0.73
N ASN A 50 12.19 1.67 -0.29
CA ASN A 50 13.11 0.56 -0.47
C ASN A 50 12.65 -0.68 0.31
N LEU A 51 12.09 -0.50 1.50
CA LEU A 51 11.53 -1.60 2.30
C LEU A 51 10.29 -2.20 1.62
N ALA A 52 9.37 -1.36 1.11
CA ALA A 52 8.19 -1.80 0.38
C ALA A 52 8.52 -2.51 -0.95
N LYS A 53 9.64 -2.16 -1.58
CA LYS A 53 10.13 -2.81 -2.80
C LYS A 53 10.96 -4.06 -2.53
N ASN A 54 11.37 -4.30 -1.27
CA ASN A 54 12.19 -5.44 -0.93
C ASN A 54 11.27 -6.65 -0.75
N PRO A 55 11.29 -7.65 -1.66
CA PRO A 55 10.44 -8.83 -1.55
C PRO A 55 10.70 -9.60 -0.25
N LEU A 56 11.86 -9.40 0.39
CA LEU A 56 12.26 -10.09 1.61
C LEU A 56 11.38 -9.80 2.83
N TYR A 57 10.55 -8.76 2.82
CA TYR A 57 9.54 -8.52 3.86
C TYR A 57 8.17 -9.10 3.46
N HIS A 58 8.16 -10.41 3.19
CA HIS A 58 6.93 -11.17 2.99
C HIS A 58 6.16 -11.32 4.32
N ILE A 59 5.23 -10.40 4.58
CA ILE A 59 3.92 -10.75 5.14
C ILE A 59 2.91 -10.50 4.02
N GLY A 60 2.57 -11.58 3.30
CA GLY A 60 1.50 -11.65 2.29
C GLY A 60 1.84 -11.03 0.93
N GLU A 61 1.59 -11.79 -0.14
CA GLU A 61 1.68 -11.36 -1.53
C GLU A 61 1.08 -9.97 -1.76
N VAL A 62 1.84 -9.09 -2.42
CA VAL A 62 1.28 -7.93 -3.13
C VAL A 62 1.54 -8.14 -4.62
N SER A 63 0.65 -8.90 -5.24
CA SER A 63 0.47 -8.86 -6.70
C SER A 63 -0.40 -7.66 -7.03
N ILE A 64 0.23 -6.51 -7.30
CA ILE A 64 -0.40 -5.46 -8.11
C ILE A 64 0.09 -5.73 -9.54
N TYR A 65 -0.69 -6.52 -10.30
CA TYR A 65 -0.50 -6.71 -11.75
C TYR A 65 -0.49 -5.33 -12.43
N LYS A 66 0.32 -5.02 -13.46
CA LYS A 66 1.03 -5.81 -14.48
C LYS A 66 2.48 -5.34 -14.62
#